data_AF-A0AAU1PJU6-F1
#
_entry.id   AF-A0AAU1PJU6-F1
#
_cell.length_a   1.000
_cell.length_b   1.000
_cell.length_c   1.000
_cell.angle_alpha   90.00
_cell.angle_beta   90.00
_cell.angle_gamma   90.00
#
_symmetry.space_group_name_H-M   'P 1'
#
loop_
_entity.id
_entity.type
_entity.pdbx_description
1 polymer ?
#
loop_
_entity_poly.entity_id
_entity_poly.type
_entity_poly.pdbx_seq_one_letter_code
_entity_poly.pdbx_strand_id
1 'polypeptide(L)'
;MEFRSPENSRRVGVPFGRAGAPGGGAPGTASRPADPVRPATSPTLSSADIGRAERDLGLTLHRLRLEHGLSLRALAQRLGYSAHSVFSAIEKGRRIPSESLIRSYEQCFGLPAGALRALRRKAMAERAERMTALLAAHVDAGEDAGGDADAGGVGGGVTGGVGGGVTGAAGYGYGHGPAAARRPGPRPPETFGGGDEESVTAALARLAAAVRDSTRRAFDRWSPRSPWWQPPRP
;
A
#
# COMPACT_ATOMS: atom_id res chain seq x y z
N MET A 1 48.01 -3.97 12.94
CA MET A 1 46.77 -3.20 13.17
C MET A 1 45.70 -4.19 13.60
N GLU A 2 45.51 -4.30 14.90
CA GLU A 2 44.71 -5.34 15.58
C GLU A 2 43.28 -4.82 15.76
N PHE A 3 42.31 -5.43 15.06
CA PHE A 3 40.89 -5.06 15.17
C PHE A 3 40.30 -5.78 16.40
N ARG A 4 40.18 -5.06 17.52
CA ARG A 4 39.47 -5.53 18.72
C ARG A 4 37.97 -5.68 18.43
N SER A 5 37.45 -6.89 18.53
CA SER A 5 36.02 -7.22 18.55
C SER A 5 35.36 -6.68 19.82
N PRO A 6 34.18 -6.02 19.73
CA PRO A 6 33.37 -5.76 20.92
C PRO A 6 32.53 -6.98 21.27
N GLU A 7 32.82 -7.56 22.44
CA GLU A 7 31.95 -8.49 23.16
C GLU A 7 30.61 -7.81 23.48
N ASN A 8 29.55 -8.17 22.75
CA ASN A 8 28.21 -7.70 23.07
C ASN A 8 27.61 -8.55 24.20
N SER A 9 27.87 -8.04 25.41
CA SER A 9 27.39 -8.48 26.71
C SER A 9 25.86 -8.50 26.84
N ARG A 10 25.39 -9.57 27.48
CA ARG A 10 24.25 -9.61 28.42
C ARG A 10 22.85 -9.35 27.86
N ARG A 11 22.19 -10.45 27.42
CA ARG A 11 20.73 -10.55 27.56
C ARG A 11 20.38 -10.84 29.01
N VAL A 12 19.89 -9.79 29.68
CA VAL A 12 19.19 -9.85 30.96
C VAL A 12 17.89 -10.65 30.75
N GLY A 13 17.75 -11.75 31.48
CA GLY A 13 16.50 -12.52 31.55
C GLY A 13 15.43 -11.70 32.27
N VAL A 14 14.28 -11.51 31.63
CA VAL A 14 13.10 -10.94 32.27
C VAL A 14 12.21 -12.11 32.71
N PRO A 15 12.04 -12.37 34.02
CA PRO A 15 11.17 -13.42 34.50
C PRO A 15 9.71 -12.96 34.36
N PHE A 16 8.94 -13.57 33.46
CA PHE A 16 7.48 -13.44 33.43
C PHE A 16 6.87 -14.26 34.57
N GLY A 17 6.86 -13.67 35.77
CA GLY A 17 6.03 -14.12 36.89
C GLY A 17 4.58 -13.68 36.66
N ARG A 18 3.72 -14.59 36.19
CA ARG A 18 2.27 -14.40 36.20
C ARG A 18 1.70 -15.17 37.39
N ALA A 19 1.70 -14.51 38.54
CA ALA A 19 0.97 -14.98 39.72
C ALA A 19 -0.52 -14.99 39.42
N GLY A 20 -1.18 -16.06 39.85
CA GLY A 20 -2.61 -16.29 39.66
C GLY A 20 -3.48 -15.33 40.47
N ALA A 21 -4.66 -15.06 39.93
CA ALA A 21 -5.79 -14.56 40.69
C ALA A 21 -6.97 -15.51 40.42
N PRO A 22 -7.38 -16.33 41.41
CA PRO A 22 -8.64 -17.05 41.38
C PRO A 22 -9.75 -16.19 41.99
N GLY A 23 -10.93 -16.23 41.37
CA GLY A 23 -12.19 -15.98 42.06
C GLY A 23 -12.98 -14.77 41.57
N GLY A 24 -14.28 -15.00 41.36
CA GLY A 24 -15.28 -13.93 41.21
C GLY A 24 -16.29 -14.22 40.10
N GLY A 25 -17.18 -15.17 40.35
CA GLY A 25 -18.33 -15.41 39.48
C GLY A 25 -19.32 -14.25 39.49
N ALA A 26 -20.00 -14.06 38.36
CA ALA A 26 -21.26 -13.35 38.29
C ALA A 26 -22.23 -14.17 37.42
N PRO A 27 -23.43 -14.51 37.93
CA PRO A 27 -24.46 -15.20 37.17
C PRO A 27 -25.34 -14.21 36.39
N GLY A 28 -25.77 -14.63 35.21
CA GLY A 28 -27.06 -14.22 34.64
C GLY A 28 -27.11 -12.85 33.95
N THR A 29 -26.71 -12.81 32.68
CA THR A 29 -27.43 -12.00 31.69
C THR A 29 -27.82 -12.91 30.53
N ALA A 30 -29.12 -12.92 30.25
CA ALA A 30 -29.76 -13.83 29.32
C ALA A 30 -29.11 -13.78 27.93
N SER A 31 -28.84 -14.96 27.40
CA SER A 31 -28.51 -15.21 26.00
C SER A 31 -29.54 -14.56 25.09
N ARG A 32 -29.24 -13.34 24.62
CA ARG A 32 -29.84 -12.82 23.40
C ARG A 32 -29.32 -13.74 22.27
N PRO A 33 -30.18 -14.41 21.49
CA PRO A 33 -29.72 -15.13 20.31
C PRO A 33 -29.08 -14.08 19.41
N ALA A 34 -27.75 -14.07 19.38
CA ALA A 34 -27.02 -13.26 18.44
C ALA A 34 -27.45 -13.76 17.07
N ASP A 35 -28.22 -12.95 16.35
CA ASP A 35 -28.29 -13.07 14.90
C ASP A 35 -26.85 -13.27 14.42
N PRO A 36 -26.54 -14.33 13.66
CA PRO A 36 -25.22 -14.46 13.09
C PRO A 36 -25.06 -13.26 12.17
N VAL A 37 -24.42 -12.21 12.68
CA VAL A 37 -23.95 -11.06 11.90
C VAL A 37 -23.04 -11.70 10.88
N ARG A 38 -23.61 -12.03 9.72
CA ARG A 38 -22.90 -12.55 8.57
C ARG A 38 -21.81 -11.51 8.36
N PRO A 39 -20.52 -11.84 8.59
CA PRO A 39 -19.48 -10.90 8.31
C PRO A 39 -19.68 -10.56 6.85
N ALA A 40 -20.05 -9.29 6.56
CA ALA A 40 -20.18 -8.82 5.20
C ALA A 40 -18.88 -9.23 4.52
N THR A 41 -18.96 -10.26 3.67
CA THR A 41 -17.79 -10.87 3.05
C THR A 41 -17.24 -9.78 2.19
N SER A 42 -16.24 -9.06 2.72
CA SER A 42 -15.58 -8.01 1.98
C SER A 42 -15.17 -8.65 0.66
N PRO A 43 -15.61 -8.09 -0.47
CA PRO A 43 -15.43 -8.71 -1.77
C PRO A 43 -13.97 -9.13 -1.88
N THR A 44 -13.75 -10.44 -1.88
CA THR A 44 -12.40 -10.98 -2.02
C THR A 44 -12.10 -10.80 -3.49
N LEU A 45 -11.46 -9.67 -3.81
CA LEU A 45 -11.03 -9.37 -5.17
C LEU A 45 -10.34 -10.63 -5.71
N SER A 46 -10.90 -11.15 -6.80
CA SER A 46 -10.35 -12.31 -7.47
C SER A 46 -8.92 -11.98 -7.88
N SER A 47 -8.05 -12.98 -7.94
CA SER A 47 -6.73 -12.77 -8.53
C SER A 47 -6.82 -12.26 -9.98
N ALA A 48 -7.96 -12.45 -10.67
CA ALA A 48 -8.24 -11.86 -11.97
C ALA A 48 -8.43 -10.33 -11.92
N ASP A 49 -8.91 -9.80 -10.79
CA ASP A 49 -9.17 -8.37 -10.59
C ASP A 49 -7.90 -7.61 -10.17
N ILE A 50 -6.76 -8.28 -10.04
CA ILE A 50 -5.47 -7.66 -9.73
C ILE A 50 -4.77 -7.30 -11.04
N GLY A 51 -4.43 -6.03 -11.18
CA GLY A 51 -3.84 -5.47 -12.38
C GLY A 51 -2.44 -6.03 -12.62
N ARG A 52 -2.01 -5.94 -13.87
CA ARG A 52 -0.76 -6.51 -14.33
C ARG A 52 0.43 -5.85 -13.62
N ALA A 53 0.42 -4.52 -13.49
CA ALA A 53 1.48 -3.78 -12.84
C ALA A 53 1.53 -4.01 -11.32
N GLU A 54 0.40 -4.16 -10.62
CA GLU A 54 0.40 -4.56 -9.21
C GLU A 54 0.99 -5.95 -9.02
N ARG A 55 0.65 -6.90 -9.91
CA ARG A 55 1.18 -8.26 -9.88
C ARG A 55 2.67 -8.28 -10.15
N ASP A 56 3.13 -7.54 -11.16
CA ASP A 56 4.55 -7.44 -11.51
C ASP A 56 5.37 -6.83 -10.35
N LEU A 57 4.84 -5.80 -9.69
CA LEU A 57 5.45 -5.23 -8.48
C LEU A 57 5.52 -6.27 -7.35
N GLY A 58 4.41 -6.93 -7.02
CA GLY A 58 4.34 -7.94 -5.96
C GLY A 58 5.31 -9.11 -6.20
N LEU A 59 5.36 -9.63 -7.43
CA LEU A 59 6.28 -10.68 -7.84
C LEU A 59 7.75 -10.25 -7.75
N THR A 60 8.06 -9.00 -8.11
CA THR A 60 9.42 -8.47 -7.99
C THR A 60 9.88 -8.43 -6.53
N LEU A 61 9.03 -7.94 -5.62
CA LEU A 61 9.33 -7.91 -4.18
C LEU A 61 9.48 -9.33 -3.60
N HIS A 62 8.61 -10.25 -4.02
CA HIS A 62 8.67 -11.66 -3.63
C HIS A 62 9.99 -12.32 -4.05
N ARG A 63 10.41 -12.10 -5.30
CA ARG A 63 11.68 -12.60 -5.84
C ARG A 63 12.88 -12.07 -5.07
N LEU A 64 12.96 -10.75 -4.86
CA LEU A 64 14.03 -10.12 -4.07
C LEU A 64 14.12 -10.72 -2.67
N ARG A 65 12.98 -10.94 -2.01
CA ARG A 65 12.97 -11.58 -0.69
C ARG A 65 13.55 -12.99 -0.72
N LEU A 66 13.16 -13.81 -1.70
CA LEU A 66 13.64 -15.19 -1.84
C LEU A 66 15.11 -15.27 -2.24
N GLU A 67 15.58 -14.40 -3.12
CA GLU A 67 16.99 -14.31 -3.53
C GLU A 67 17.93 -14.03 -2.35
N HIS A 68 17.44 -13.33 -1.34
CA HIS A 68 18.16 -13.06 -0.10
C HIS A 68 17.90 -14.09 1.01
N GLY A 69 17.16 -15.17 0.73
CA GLY A 69 16.87 -16.23 1.71
C GLY A 69 16.04 -15.77 2.90
N LEU A 70 15.26 -14.69 2.76
CA LEU A 70 14.49 -14.12 3.86
C LEU A 70 13.08 -14.73 3.92
N SER A 71 12.66 -15.17 5.11
CA SER A 71 11.24 -15.41 5.38
C SER A 71 10.48 -14.08 5.50
N LEU A 72 9.15 -14.09 5.36
CA LEU A 72 8.33 -12.89 5.56
C LEU A 72 8.53 -12.28 6.96
N ARG A 73 8.68 -13.12 7.99
CA ARG A 73 8.94 -12.68 9.37
C ARG A 73 10.31 -12.03 9.50
N ALA A 74 11.34 -12.64 8.91
CA ALA A 74 12.70 -12.09 8.92
C ALA A 74 12.77 -10.75 8.17
N LEU A 75 12.09 -10.64 7.03
CA LEU A 75 11.98 -9.39 6.29
C LEU A 75 11.28 -8.31 7.11
N ALA A 76 10.14 -8.62 7.74
CA ALA A 76 9.41 -7.67 8.58
C ALA A 76 10.30 -7.13 9.71
N GLN A 77 11.00 -8.01 10.42
CA GLN A 77 11.95 -7.62 11.47
C GLN A 77 13.08 -6.74 10.93
N ARG A 78 13.67 -7.09 9.79
CA ARG A 78 14.75 -6.33 9.16
C ARG A 78 14.31 -4.92 8.73
N LEU A 79 13.05 -4.77 8.33
CA LEU A 79 12.47 -3.49 7.93
C LEU A 79 11.83 -2.72 9.11
N GLY A 80 11.90 -3.25 10.34
CA GLY A 80 11.35 -2.59 11.54
C GLY A 80 9.83 -2.70 11.69
N TYR A 81 9.19 -3.69 11.07
CA TYR A 81 7.75 -3.94 11.16
C TYR A 81 7.44 -5.14 12.07
N SER A 82 6.40 -5.01 12.89
CA SER A 82 5.92 -6.07 13.79
C SER A 82 5.05 -7.12 13.08
N ALA A 83 4.28 -6.72 12.06
CA ALA A 83 3.34 -7.59 11.35
C ALA A 83 3.89 -8.03 9.98
N HIS A 84 3.99 -9.34 9.77
CA HIS A 84 4.46 -9.93 8.51
C HIS A 84 3.33 -10.15 7.48
N SER A 85 2.06 -10.09 7.91
CA SER A 85 0.89 -10.28 7.05
C SER A 85 0.74 -9.20 5.97
N VAL A 86 1.15 -7.96 6.28
CA VAL A 86 1.15 -6.83 5.33
C VAL A 86 2.03 -7.14 4.12
N PHE A 87 3.20 -7.75 4.33
CA PHE A 87 4.11 -8.14 3.25
C PHE A 87 3.50 -9.23 2.37
N SER A 88 2.81 -10.21 2.97
CA SER A 88 2.09 -11.23 2.20
C SER A 88 1.01 -10.63 1.29
N ALA A 89 0.25 -9.64 1.79
CA ALA A 89 -0.77 -8.96 0.98
C ALA A 89 -0.16 -8.14 -0.17
N ILE A 90 1.01 -7.53 0.06
CA ILE A 90 1.75 -6.76 -0.95
C ILE A 90 2.32 -7.68 -2.02
N GLU A 91 3.00 -8.77 -1.64
CA GLU A 91 3.57 -9.75 -2.59
C GLU A 91 2.50 -10.40 -3.47
N LYS A 92 1.27 -10.55 -2.94
CA LYS A 92 0.11 -11.04 -3.69
C LYS A 92 -0.58 -9.97 -4.55
N GLY A 93 -0.10 -8.73 -4.56
CA GLY A 93 -0.70 -7.62 -5.31
C GLY A 93 -2.03 -7.10 -4.75
N ARG A 94 -2.47 -7.58 -3.57
CA ARG A 94 -3.73 -7.13 -2.95
C ARG A 94 -3.64 -5.70 -2.39
N ARG A 95 -2.43 -5.27 -2.04
CA ARG A 95 -2.15 -3.93 -1.52
C ARG A 95 -0.95 -3.32 -2.21
N ILE A 96 -1.09 -2.06 -2.64
CA ILE A 96 0.05 -1.31 -3.17
C ILE A 96 0.87 -0.78 -1.97
N PRO A 97 2.19 -1.03 -1.92
CA PRO A 97 3.06 -0.56 -0.84
C PRO A 97 3.14 0.98 -0.79
N SER A 98 3.37 1.53 0.40
CA SER A 98 3.66 2.95 0.57
C SER A 98 5.02 3.31 -0.04
N GLU A 99 5.24 4.58 -0.35
CA GLU A 99 6.54 5.03 -0.88
C GLU A 99 7.68 4.86 0.13
N SER A 100 7.40 5.10 1.43
CA SER A 100 8.36 4.85 2.50
C SER A 100 8.80 3.39 2.55
N LEU A 101 7.86 2.45 2.43
CA LEU A 101 8.16 1.02 2.43
C LEU A 101 9.00 0.63 1.20
N ILE A 102 8.66 1.14 0.02
CA ILE A 102 9.46 0.93 -1.19
C ILE A 102 10.89 1.43 -1.01
N ARG A 103 11.08 2.62 -0.43
CA ARG A 103 12.42 3.16 -0.12
C ARG A 103 13.19 2.25 0.84
N SER A 104 12.53 1.72 1.87
CA SER A 104 13.16 0.78 2.80
C SER A 104 13.56 -0.53 2.12
N TYR A 105 12.78 -1.02 1.14
CA TYR A 105 13.17 -2.16 0.30
C TYR A 105 14.41 -1.83 -0.54
N GLU A 106 14.40 -0.72 -1.27
CA GLU A 106 15.54 -0.29 -2.12
C GLU A 106 16.84 -0.20 -1.30
N GLN A 107 16.77 0.40 -0.10
CA GLN A 107 17.91 0.49 0.81
C GLN A 107 18.34 -0.86 1.37
N CYS A 108 17.39 -1.70 1.82
CA CYS A 108 17.67 -3.00 2.44
C CYS A 108 18.35 -3.98 1.48
N PHE A 109 17.99 -3.92 0.20
CA PHE A 109 18.48 -4.81 -0.86
C PHE A 109 19.58 -4.18 -1.73
N GLY A 110 19.97 -2.92 -1.48
CA GLY A 110 21.02 -2.23 -2.25
C GLY A 110 20.65 -1.97 -3.70
N LEU A 111 19.36 -1.76 -3.98
CA LEU A 111 18.87 -1.47 -5.33
C LEU A 111 19.10 0.01 -5.71
N PRO A 112 19.26 0.33 -7.00
CA PRO A 112 19.26 1.71 -7.46
C PRO A 112 18.00 2.45 -7.01
N ALA A 113 18.18 3.66 -6.49
CA ALA A 113 17.06 4.47 -6.02
C ALA A 113 16.05 4.71 -7.16
N GLY A 114 14.77 4.46 -6.88
CA GLY A 114 13.68 4.68 -7.83
C GLY A 114 13.31 3.49 -8.71
N ALA A 115 14.10 2.40 -8.73
CA ALA A 115 13.79 1.20 -9.51
C ALA A 115 12.42 0.60 -9.12
N LEU A 116 12.17 0.42 -7.83
CA LEU A 116 10.89 -0.09 -7.34
C LEU A 116 9.80 1.00 -7.33
N ARG A 117 10.19 2.27 -7.20
CA ARG A 117 9.24 3.40 -7.29
C ARG A 117 8.62 3.52 -8.68
N ALA A 118 9.38 3.25 -9.74
CA ALA A 118 8.86 3.25 -11.11
C ALA A 118 7.75 2.20 -11.29
N LEU A 119 7.97 0.98 -10.79
CA LEU A 119 6.94 -0.07 -10.78
C LEU A 119 5.73 0.32 -9.94
N ARG A 120 5.94 0.94 -8.78
CA ARG A 120 4.85 1.46 -7.94
C ARG A 120 4.01 2.51 -8.64
N ARG A 121 4.62 3.45 -9.38
CA ARG A 121 3.86 4.46 -10.14
C ARG A 121 2.98 3.82 -11.22
N LYS A 122 3.52 2.84 -11.96
CA LYS A 122 2.75 2.06 -12.94
C LYS A 122 1.56 1.35 -12.28
N ALA A 123 1.80 0.67 -11.16
CA ALA A 123 0.76 0.01 -10.37
C ALA A 123 -0.33 0.97 -9.86
N MET A 124 0.05 2.18 -9.43
CA MET A 124 -0.93 3.20 -9.01
C MET A 124 -1.74 3.75 -10.18
N ALA A 125 -1.12 3.98 -11.33
CA ALA A 125 -1.81 4.44 -12.53
C ALA A 125 -2.85 3.42 -13.01
N GLU A 126 -2.45 2.16 -13.17
CA GLU A 126 -3.36 1.08 -13.57
C GLU A 126 -4.51 0.90 -12.56
N ARG A 127 -4.24 1.02 -11.25
CA ARG A 127 -5.29 0.99 -10.24
C ARG A 127 -6.26 2.16 -10.37
N ALA A 128 -5.75 3.37 -10.61
CA ALA A 128 -6.58 4.56 -10.76
C ALA A 128 -7.49 4.43 -11.99
N GLU A 129 -6.95 4.00 -13.13
CA GLU A 129 -7.71 3.76 -14.36
C GLU A 129 -8.86 2.77 -14.13
N ARG A 130 -8.60 1.67 -13.42
CA ARG A 130 -9.63 0.67 -13.12
C ARG A 130 -10.69 1.18 -12.15
N MET A 131 -10.30 1.94 -11.13
CA MET A 131 -11.26 2.59 -10.23
C MET A 131 -12.14 3.60 -10.97
N THR A 132 -11.56 4.38 -11.87
CA THR A 132 -12.31 5.31 -12.72
C THR A 132 -13.27 4.57 -13.65
N ALA A 133 -12.85 3.46 -14.26
CA ALA A 133 -13.73 2.63 -15.10
C ALA A 133 -14.90 2.02 -14.32
N LEU A 134 -14.67 1.56 -13.09
CA LEU A 134 -15.73 1.03 -12.22
C LEU A 134 -16.71 2.12 -11.79
N LEU A 135 -16.22 3.33 -11.48
CA LEU A 135 -17.08 4.47 -11.14
C LEU A 135 -17.92 4.90 -12.33
N ALA A 136 -17.35 4.96 -13.54
CA ALA A 136 -18.08 5.27 -14.76
C ALA A 136 -19.21 4.26 -15.00
N ALA A 137 -18.92 2.96 -14.92
CA ALA A 137 -19.94 1.92 -15.08
C ALA A 137 -21.05 1.98 -14.03
N HIS A 138 -20.77 2.46 -12.82
CA HIS A 138 -21.78 2.63 -11.78
C HIS A 138 -22.68 3.84 -12.02
N VAL A 139 -22.14 4.93 -12.58
CA VAL A 139 -22.92 6.11 -12.96
C VAL A 139 -23.88 5.78 -14.09
N ASP A 140 -23.42 5.06 -15.12
CA ASP A 140 -24.26 4.65 -16.26
C ASP A 140 -25.42 3.74 -15.82
N ALA A 141 -25.18 2.83 -14.87
CA ALA A 141 -26.22 1.94 -14.33
C ALA A 141 -27.27 2.67 -13.46
N GLY A 142 -26.99 3.89 -13.02
CA GLY A 142 -27.87 4.69 -12.17
C GLY A 142 -28.90 5.53 -12.94
N GLU A 143 -28.64 5.87 -14.21
CA GLU A 143 -29.52 6.75 -15.00
C GLU A 143 -30.80 6.05 -15.48
N ASP A 144 -30.77 4.73 -15.69
CA ASP A 144 -31.94 3.96 -16.14
C ASP A 144 -32.99 3.70 -15.05
N ALA A 145 -32.63 3.87 -13.77
CA ALA A 145 -33.53 3.56 -12.64
C ALA A 145 -34.45 4.74 -12.23
N GLY A 146 -34.29 5.92 -12.84
CA GLY A 146 -35.02 7.15 -12.47
C GLY A 146 -36.10 7.62 -13.45
N GLY A 147 -36.40 6.87 -14.52
CA GLY A 147 -37.15 7.38 -15.69
C GLY A 147 -38.69 7.37 -15.62
N ASP A 148 -39.34 6.63 -14.72
CA ASP A 148 -40.80 6.38 -14.80
C ASP A 148 -41.58 6.71 -13.52
N ALA A 149 -41.36 7.89 -12.95
CA ALA A 149 -42.19 8.37 -11.85
C ALA A 149 -42.42 9.88 -11.89
N ASP A 150 -43.10 10.39 -12.94
CA ASP A 150 -44.26 11.30 -12.78
C ASP A 150 -44.77 11.82 -14.13
N ALA A 151 -45.79 11.15 -14.67
CA ALA A 151 -46.82 11.80 -15.47
C ALA A 151 -48.15 11.64 -14.72
N GLY A 152 -48.19 12.11 -13.48
CA GLY A 152 -49.33 11.96 -12.57
C GLY A 152 -49.40 13.13 -11.59
N GLY A 153 -49.32 14.35 -12.12
CA GLY A 153 -49.59 15.55 -11.34
C GLY A 153 -50.94 15.49 -10.66
N VAL A 154 -50.95 15.70 -9.34
CA VAL A 154 -52.06 16.37 -8.65
C VAL A 154 -51.44 17.28 -7.60
N GLY A 155 -51.65 18.58 -7.78
CA GLY A 155 -51.13 19.64 -6.94
C GLY A 155 -51.55 19.53 -5.48
N GLY A 156 -50.60 19.83 -4.60
CA GLY A 156 -50.86 20.08 -3.18
C GLY A 156 -49.94 21.20 -2.72
N GLY A 157 -50.41 22.44 -2.84
CA GLY A 157 -49.72 23.60 -2.30
C GLY A 157 -49.59 23.49 -0.79
N VAL A 158 -48.36 23.58 -0.28
CA VAL A 158 -48.09 23.93 1.12
C VAL A 158 -47.18 25.15 1.10
N THR A 159 -47.82 26.30 1.21
CA THR A 159 -47.21 27.55 1.64
C THR A 159 -47.20 27.56 3.17
N GLY A 160 -46.01 27.67 3.76
CA GLY A 160 -45.80 27.87 5.19
C GLY A 160 -44.53 27.12 5.61
N GLY A 161 -43.47 27.73 6.11
CA GLY A 161 -43.30 29.03 6.74
C GLY A 161 -42.38 28.80 7.94
N VAL A 162 -41.52 29.80 8.23
CA VAL A 162 -40.79 29.98 9.50
C VAL A 162 -39.67 28.94 9.73
N GLY A 163 -38.40 29.24 9.97
CA GLY A 163 -37.73 30.41 10.51
C GLY A 163 -36.57 29.87 11.37
N GLY A 164 -35.38 30.46 11.27
CA GLY A 164 -34.19 30.07 12.04
C GLY A 164 -32.95 30.00 11.13
N GLY A 165 -32.05 30.98 11.07
CA GLY A 165 -31.62 31.87 12.14
C GLY A 165 -30.44 31.25 12.88
N VAL A 166 -29.30 31.06 12.20
CA VAL A 166 -27.98 30.99 12.85
C VAL A 166 -26.94 31.70 11.99
N THR A 167 -26.83 33.01 12.25
CA THR A 167 -25.67 33.83 11.89
C THR A 167 -24.50 33.42 12.79
N GLY A 168 -23.51 32.74 12.21
CA GLY A 168 -22.26 32.37 12.86
C GLY A 168 -21.06 32.83 12.03
N ALA A 169 -20.94 34.14 11.83
CA ALA A 169 -19.79 34.77 11.20
C ALA A 169 -18.63 34.84 12.20
N ALA A 170 -17.77 33.81 12.24
CA ALA A 170 -16.46 33.89 12.86
C ALA A 170 -15.45 34.32 11.78
N GLY A 171 -15.17 35.61 11.74
CA GLY A 171 -14.18 36.21 10.86
C GLY A 171 -12.76 35.72 11.20
N TYR A 172 -12.15 35.01 10.26
CA TYR A 172 -10.70 34.96 10.15
C TYR A 172 -10.26 36.16 9.30
N GLY A 173 -9.93 37.26 9.97
CA GLY A 173 -9.30 38.42 9.36
C GLY A 173 -7.91 38.05 8.86
N TYR A 174 -7.79 37.81 7.55
CA TYR A 174 -6.50 37.86 6.88
C TYR A 174 -6.15 39.33 6.65
N GLY A 175 -5.19 39.82 7.44
CA GLY A 175 -4.64 41.15 7.32
C GLY A 175 -4.11 41.42 5.91
N HIS A 176 -4.54 42.55 5.36
CA HIS A 176 -3.97 43.16 4.17
C HIS A 176 -2.51 43.54 4.42
N GLY A 177 -1.58 42.75 3.88
CA GLY A 177 -0.18 43.15 3.72
C GLY A 177 -0.01 44.10 2.52
N PRO A 178 0.88 45.10 2.59
CA PRO A 178 1.00 46.15 1.58
C PRO A 178 1.55 45.64 0.25
N ALA A 179 1.05 46.28 -0.80
CA ALA A 179 1.46 46.14 -2.18
C ALA A 179 2.95 46.48 -2.39
N ALA A 180 3.73 45.54 -2.91
CA ALA A 180 4.89 45.80 -3.78
C ALA A 180 5.58 44.49 -4.17
N ALA A 181 5.31 44.02 -5.40
CA ALA A 181 6.27 43.45 -6.33
C ALA A 181 5.46 42.79 -7.46
N ARG A 182 5.55 43.35 -8.65
CA ARG A 182 4.98 42.77 -9.88
C ARG A 182 5.44 41.31 -9.97
N ARG A 183 4.52 40.37 -9.77
CA ARG A 183 4.81 38.95 -10.00
C ARG A 183 5.18 38.81 -11.49
N PRO A 184 6.32 38.19 -11.83
CA PRO A 184 6.59 37.80 -13.21
C PRO A 184 5.43 36.92 -13.67
N GLY A 185 4.90 37.18 -14.87
CA GLY A 185 3.80 36.41 -15.44
C GLY A 185 4.10 34.91 -15.46
N PRO A 186 3.08 34.05 -15.53
CA PRO A 186 3.27 32.61 -15.61
C PRO A 186 4.24 32.32 -16.76
N ARG A 187 5.41 31.77 -16.42
CA ARG A 187 6.31 31.23 -17.42
C ARG A 187 5.51 30.18 -18.21
N PRO A 188 5.57 30.17 -19.55
CA PRO A 188 5.01 29.07 -20.31
C PRO A 188 5.58 27.77 -19.74
N PRO A 189 4.82 26.66 -19.72
CA PRO A 189 5.37 25.38 -19.30
C PRO A 189 6.60 25.16 -20.17
N GLU A 190 7.78 25.15 -19.54
CA GLU A 190 8.96 24.61 -20.17
C GLU A 190 8.56 23.21 -20.58
N THR A 191 8.46 23.01 -21.89
CA THR A 191 8.39 21.69 -22.50
C THR A 191 9.58 20.95 -21.94
N PHE A 192 9.33 20.18 -20.87
CA PHE A 192 10.28 19.23 -20.32
C PHE A 192 10.69 18.39 -21.52
N GLY A 193 11.90 18.67 -22.03
CA GLY A 193 12.46 17.98 -23.19
C GLY A 193 12.23 16.51 -22.95
N GLY A 194 11.57 15.86 -23.93
CA GLY A 194 11.20 14.46 -23.87
C GLY A 194 12.43 13.68 -23.46
N GLY A 195 12.52 13.36 -22.17
CA GLY A 195 13.54 12.46 -21.65
C GLY A 195 13.20 11.15 -22.33
N ASP A 196 14.05 10.78 -23.29
CA ASP A 196 13.77 9.76 -24.29
C ASP A 196 13.07 8.59 -23.62
N GLU A 197 11.81 8.31 -23.98
CA GLU A 197 11.14 7.12 -23.48
C GLU A 197 11.97 5.85 -23.80
N GLU A 198 12.79 5.94 -24.84
CA GLU A 198 13.82 4.99 -25.21
C GLU A 198 14.88 4.79 -24.11
N SER A 199 15.32 5.86 -23.42
CA SER A 199 16.27 5.78 -22.29
C SER A 199 15.66 5.08 -21.07
N VAL A 200 14.38 5.33 -20.78
CA VAL A 200 13.67 4.66 -19.66
C VAL A 200 13.42 3.19 -20.00
N THR A 201 13.02 2.90 -21.23
CA THR A 201 12.78 1.52 -21.70
C THR A 201 14.08 0.73 -21.75
N ALA A 202 15.18 1.33 -22.22
CA ALA A 202 16.51 0.72 -22.20
C ALA A 202 17.02 0.51 -20.77
N ALA A 203 16.79 1.47 -19.86
CA ALA A 203 17.14 1.31 -18.45
C ALA A 203 16.35 0.17 -17.78
N LEU A 204 15.05 0.06 -18.08
CA LEU A 204 14.21 -1.04 -17.61
C LEU A 204 14.63 -2.38 -18.22
N ALA A 205 15.00 -2.41 -19.50
CA ALA A 205 15.51 -3.61 -20.16
C ALA A 205 16.85 -4.06 -19.57
N ARG A 206 17.77 -3.13 -19.28
CA ARG A 206 19.03 -3.39 -18.59
C ARG A 206 18.80 -3.87 -17.16
N LEU A 207 17.85 -3.29 -16.44
CA LEU A 207 17.45 -3.75 -15.11
C LEU A 207 16.86 -5.17 -15.19
N ALA A 208 15.99 -5.46 -16.15
CA ALA A 208 15.42 -6.80 -16.35
C ALA A 208 16.48 -7.83 -16.76
N ALA A 209 17.49 -7.42 -17.55
CA ALA A 209 18.64 -8.26 -17.89
C ALA A 209 19.55 -8.49 -16.67
N ALA A 210 19.83 -7.45 -15.87
CA ALA A 210 20.60 -7.55 -14.63
C ALA A 210 19.90 -8.41 -13.58
N VAL A 211 18.57 -8.32 -13.48
CA VAL A 211 17.75 -9.21 -12.64
C VAL A 211 17.87 -10.65 -13.16
N ARG A 212 17.76 -10.90 -14.47
CA ARG A 212 17.97 -12.25 -15.05
C ARG A 212 19.39 -12.79 -14.78
N ASP A 213 20.42 -11.98 -14.94
CA ASP A 213 21.80 -12.39 -14.69
C ASP A 213 22.07 -12.64 -13.19
N SER A 214 21.50 -11.80 -12.32
CA SER A 214 21.49 -12.02 -10.86
C SER A 214 20.81 -13.34 -10.50
N THR A 215 19.66 -13.66 -11.11
CA THR A 215 18.97 -14.94 -10.88
C THR A 215 19.80 -16.14 -11.30
N ARG A 216 20.54 -16.05 -12.41
CA ARG A 216 21.43 -17.13 -12.86
C ARG A 216 22.57 -17.37 -11.87
N ARG A 217 23.22 -16.30 -11.40
CA ARG A 217 24.30 -16.39 -10.39
C ARG A 217 23.80 -16.87 -9.02
N ALA A 218 22.58 -16.47 -8.63
CA ALA A 218 21.96 -16.91 -7.39
C ALA A 218 21.58 -18.41 -7.46
N PHE A 219 21.07 -18.88 -8.59
CA PHE A 219 20.82 -20.30 -8.84
C PHE A 219 22.10 -21.12 -8.81
N ASP A 220 23.17 -20.66 -9.47
CA ASP A 220 24.48 -21.32 -9.43
C ASP A 220 25.04 -21.39 -8.00
N ARG A 221 24.79 -20.36 -7.19
CA ARG A 221 25.17 -20.34 -5.77
C ARG A 221 24.38 -21.33 -4.91
N TRP A 222 23.14 -21.67 -5.30
CA TRP A 222 22.26 -22.62 -4.61
C TRP A 222 22.24 -24.03 -5.25
N SER A 223 23.00 -24.22 -6.33
CA SER A 223 23.19 -25.54 -6.93
C SER A 223 23.86 -26.48 -5.92
N PRO A 224 23.50 -27.77 -5.86
CA PRO A 224 24.14 -28.76 -5.00
C PRO A 224 25.65 -28.95 -5.31
N ARG A 225 26.16 -28.35 -6.40
CA ARG A 225 27.59 -28.27 -6.72
C ARG A 225 28.32 -27.08 -6.07
N SER A 226 27.59 -26.21 -5.37
CA SER A 226 28.13 -24.99 -4.77
C SER A 226 28.80 -25.30 -3.43
N PRO A 227 30.05 -24.86 -3.19
CA PRO A 227 30.83 -25.24 -2.01
C PRO A 227 30.28 -24.70 -0.67
N TRP A 228 29.22 -23.90 -0.70
CA TRP A 228 28.57 -23.28 0.47
C TRP A 228 27.21 -23.89 0.81
N TRP A 229 26.69 -24.82 -0.01
CA TRP A 229 25.42 -25.47 0.26
C TRP A 229 25.59 -26.51 1.36
N GLN A 230 24.94 -26.29 2.51
CA GLN A 230 24.82 -27.29 3.56
C GLN A 230 23.40 -27.85 3.54
N PRO A 231 23.22 -29.18 3.41
CA PRO A 231 21.90 -29.78 3.48
C PRO A 231 21.27 -29.50 4.85
N PRO A 232 19.92 -29.37 4.92
CA PRO A 232 19.23 -29.33 6.20
C PRO A 232 19.57 -30.62 6.97
N ARG A 233 20.06 -30.47 8.21
CA ARG A 233 20.31 -31.61 9.08
C ARG A 233 18.96 -32.26 9.45
N PRO A 234 18.87 -33.60 9.38
CA PRO A 234 17.64 -34.33 9.68
C PRO A 234 17.20 -34.17 11.14
#